data_AF-A0A101QTN0-F1
#
_entry.id   AF-A0A101QTN0-F1
#
_cell.length_a   1.000
_cell.length_b   1.000
_cell.length_c   1.000
_cell.angle_alpha   90.00
_cell.angle_beta   90.00
_cell.angle_gamma   90.00
#
_symmetry.space_group_name_H-M   'P 1'
#
loop_
_entity.id
_entity.type
_entity.pdbx_description
1 polymer ?
#
loop_
_entity_poly.entity_id
_entity_poly.type
_entity_poly.pdbx_seq_one_letter_code
_entity_poly.pdbx_strand_id
1 'polypeptide(L)'
;MDIPIQAHTADDLLRLIHGLDELGLASARPTWALQQNDISWFGIGAGELIQALDDAQQRMAESAAPHHSEQLVYCDTALGGLYTLTAIIAAAEPSPARQQADECAPSSSQRNRTPAPLLVSQCQLSFQLPGTPLDATALRHLHDRFGATHNVYFRHLDITAIKISWLDQQPVDPLATIVEHDSVTGQDFVVGLVVHDHYSANGKHAVLEGWPLELQDSGFLVCALADHHPVTRPPERYWLEAVHTAHTSDLAVATVRARW
;
A
#
# COMPACT_ATOMS: atom_id res chain seq x y z
N MET A 1 -2.78 8.20 15.46
CA MET A 1 -4.20 8.30 15.84
C MET A 1 -4.86 7.16 15.12
N ASP A 2 -5.49 6.24 15.83
CA ASP A 2 -5.93 4.99 15.22
C ASP A 2 -7.45 4.92 15.28
N ILE A 3 -8.04 4.52 14.17
CA ILE A 3 -9.47 4.43 13.96
C ILE A 3 -9.76 3.00 13.49
N PRO A 4 -10.32 2.13 14.36
CA PRO A 4 -10.79 0.83 13.91
C PRO A 4 -11.98 1.03 12.99
N ILE A 5 -11.93 0.46 11.78
CA ILE A 5 -12.98 0.59 10.77
C ILE A 5 -13.78 -0.70 10.73
N GLN A 6 -15.11 -0.58 10.74
CA GLN A 6 -16.00 -1.71 10.51
C GLN A 6 -16.13 -1.98 9.02
N ALA A 7 -15.17 -2.73 8.47
CA ALA A 7 -15.23 -3.29 7.13
C ALA A 7 -15.26 -4.82 7.22
N HIS A 8 -16.25 -5.45 6.58
CA HIS A 8 -16.43 -6.90 6.61
C HIS A 8 -16.26 -7.54 5.24
N THR A 9 -16.27 -6.74 4.18
CA THR A 9 -16.16 -7.17 2.80
C THR A 9 -15.19 -6.27 2.01
N ALA A 10 -14.72 -6.76 0.86
CA ALA A 10 -13.98 -5.90 -0.07
C ALA A 10 -14.80 -4.67 -0.50
N ASP A 11 -16.12 -4.80 -0.70
CA ASP A 11 -16.99 -3.65 -1.01
C ASP A 11 -17.01 -2.59 0.09
N ASP A 12 -16.89 -2.98 1.36
CA ASP A 12 -16.78 -2.02 2.47
C ASP A 12 -15.44 -1.29 2.44
N LEU A 13 -14.35 -2.00 2.10
CA LEU A 13 -13.03 -1.43 1.92
C LEU A 13 -12.98 -0.44 0.74
N LEU A 14 -13.60 -0.80 -0.39
CA LEU A 14 -13.76 0.09 -1.55
C LEU A 14 -14.54 1.35 -1.18
N ARG A 15 -15.66 1.20 -0.45
CA ARG A 15 -16.43 2.34 0.06
C ARG A 15 -15.63 3.22 1.01
N LEU A 16 -14.73 2.64 1.82
CA LEU A 16 -13.81 3.40 2.66
C LEU A 16 -12.82 4.21 1.82
N ILE A 17 -12.18 3.59 0.83
CA ILE A 17 -11.20 4.26 -0.05
C ILE A 17 -11.85 5.42 -0.81
N HIS A 18 -13.03 5.20 -1.41
CA HIS A 18 -13.80 6.27 -2.04
C HIS A 18 -14.24 7.34 -1.04
N GLY A 19 -14.65 6.94 0.17
CA GLY A 19 -15.02 7.88 1.22
C GLY A 19 -13.87 8.77 1.68
N LEU A 20 -12.63 8.26 1.69
CA LEU A 20 -11.44 9.05 1.97
C LEU A 20 -11.22 10.11 0.89
N ASP A 21 -11.33 9.74 -0.39
CA ASP A 21 -11.24 10.67 -1.52
C ASP A 21 -12.34 11.75 -1.47
N GLU A 22 -13.60 11.36 -1.27
CA GLU A 22 -14.74 12.28 -1.14
C GLU A 22 -14.56 13.31 -0.02
N LEU A 23 -13.85 12.94 1.06
CA LEU A 23 -13.57 13.80 2.20
C LEU A 23 -12.30 14.65 2.02
N GLY A 24 -11.61 14.55 0.88
CA GLY A 24 -10.32 15.21 0.63
C GLY A 24 -9.20 14.65 1.49
N LEU A 25 -9.33 13.38 1.91
CA LEU A 25 -8.37 12.64 2.73
C LEU A 25 -7.55 11.63 1.92
N ALA A 26 -7.67 11.60 0.59
CA ALA A 26 -6.79 10.83 -0.27
C ALA A 26 -5.92 11.77 -1.11
N SER A 27 -4.67 11.40 -1.36
CA SER A 27 -3.86 12.08 -2.36
C SER A 27 -4.05 11.45 -3.74
N ALA A 28 -3.49 12.08 -4.77
CA ALA A 28 -3.51 11.51 -6.11
C ALA A 28 -2.68 10.21 -6.23
N ARG A 29 -1.75 9.95 -5.29
CA ARG A 29 -0.74 8.88 -5.41
C ARG A 29 -0.53 8.13 -4.10
N PRO A 30 -1.58 7.49 -3.54
CA PRO A 30 -1.37 6.52 -2.49
C PRO A 30 -0.50 5.38 -2.99
N THR A 31 0.19 4.70 -2.08
CA THR A 31 0.88 3.44 -2.37
C THR A 31 0.22 2.32 -1.60
N TRP A 32 0.32 1.11 -2.11
CA TRP A 32 -0.21 -0.05 -1.42
C TRP A 32 0.64 -1.28 -1.66
N ALA A 33 0.55 -2.20 -0.71
CA ALA A 33 1.15 -3.52 -0.76
C ALA A 33 0.11 -4.56 -0.33
N LEU A 34 0.06 -5.67 -1.06
CA LEU A 34 -0.66 -6.88 -0.68
C LEU A 34 0.37 -7.98 -0.48
N GLN A 35 0.29 -8.68 0.65
CA GLN A 35 1.21 -9.77 0.95
C GLN A 35 0.43 -11.06 1.21
N GLN A 36 0.87 -12.13 0.55
CA GLN A 36 0.44 -13.50 0.80
C GLN A 36 1.67 -14.40 0.88
N ASN A 37 1.94 -14.93 2.08
CA ASN A 37 3.16 -15.69 2.37
C ASN A 37 4.42 -14.88 1.99
N ASP A 38 5.27 -15.45 1.12
CA ASP A 38 6.51 -14.87 0.62
C ASP A 38 6.32 -14.08 -0.68
N ILE A 39 5.08 -13.90 -1.13
CA ILE A 39 4.74 -13.13 -2.34
C ILE A 39 4.13 -11.80 -1.92
N SER A 40 4.65 -10.72 -2.49
CA SER A 40 4.12 -9.37 -2.32
C SER A 40 3.81 -8.74 -3.67
N TRP A 41 2.68 -8.05 -3.73
CA TRP A 41 2.29 -7.20 -4.84
C TRP A 41 2.26 -5.76 -4.37
N PHE A 42 2.66 -4.85 -5.23
CA PHE A 42 2.75 -3.43 -4.92
C PHE A 42 2.08 -2.63 -6.02
N GLY A 43 1.52 -1.48 -5.66
CA GLY A 43 1.00 -0.55 -6.64
C GLY A 43 0.92 0.88 -6.11
N ILE A 44 0.60 1.77 -7.05
CA ILE A 44 0.42 3.19 -6.82
C ILE A 44 -0.96 3.57 -7.35
N GLY A 45 -1.67 4.40 -6.60
CA GLY A 45 -3.01 4.85 -6.94
C GLY A 45 -4.10 3.94 -6.36
N ALA A 46 -5.20 4.57 -5.95
CA ALA A 46 -6.36 3.86 -5.43
C ALA A 46 -6.99 2.96 -6.52
N GLY A 47 -7.05 3.42 -7.77
CA GLY A 47 -7.59 2.64 -8.90
C GLY A 47 -6.89 1.30 -9.10
N GLU A 48 -5.55 1.29 -9.03
CA GLU A 48 -4.76 0.05 -9.16
C GLU A 48 -4.98 -0.89 -7.96
N LEU A 49 -5.21 -0.35 -6.75
CA LEU A 49 -5.60 -1.19 -5.62
C LEU A 49 -6.96 -1.83 -5.85
N ILE A 50 -7.94 -1.08 -6.37
CA ILE A 50 -9.29 -1.59 -6.66
C ILE A 50 -9.19 -2.76 -7.63
N GLN A 51 -8.45 -2.58 -8.73
CA GLN A 51 -8.20 -3.65 -9.70
C GLN A 51 -7.49 -4.85 -9.04
N ALA A 52 -6.49 -4.61 -8.19
CA ALA A 52 -5.85 -5.68 -7.46
C ALA A 52 -6.82 -6.42 -6.52
N LEU A 53 -7.75 -5.74 -5.85
CA LEU A 53 -8.74 -6.40 -5.01
C LEU A 53 -9.70 -7.26 -5.85
N ASP A 54 -10.09 -6.79 -7.03
CA ASP A 54 -10.91 -7.57 -7.98
C ASP A 54 -10.19 -8.84 -8.44
N ASP A 55 -8.88 -8.75 -8.67
CA ASP A 55 -8.03 -9.87 -9.12
C ASP A 55 -7.58 -10.81 -7.97
N ALA A 56 -7.97 -10.54 -6.71
CA ALA A 56 -7.47 -11.28 -5.56
C ALA A 56 -7.79 -12.78 -5.60
N GLN A 57 -8.94 -13.17 -6.15
CA GLN A 57 -9.28 -14.59 -6.27
C GLN A 57 -8.35 -15.34 -7.20
N GLN A 58 -7.97 -14.70 -8.31
CA GLN A 58 -7.02 -15.28 -9.25
C GLN A 58 -5.66 -15.46 -8.59
N ARG A 59 -5.16 -14.43 -7.90
CA ARG A 59 -3.88 -14.50 -7.16
C ARG A 59 -3.87 -15.59 -6.10
N MET A 60 -4.92 -15.66 -5.28
CA MET A 60 -5.02 -16.66 -4.21
C MET A 60 -5.08 -18.10 -4.77
N ALA A 61 -5.63 -18.29 -5.98
CA ALA A 61 -5.71 -19.60 -6.64
C ALA A 61 -4.39 -20.03 -7.31
N GLU A 62 -3.54 -19.08 -7.72
CA GLU A 62 -2.24 -19.34 -8.36
C GLU A 62 -1.13 -19.68 -7.35
N SER A 63 -1.38 -19.51 -6.04
CA SER A 63 -0.42 -19.79 -4.98
C SER A 63 -0.24 -21.29 -4.71
N ALA A 64 1.02 -21.74 -4.69
CA ALA A 64 1.40 -23.14 -4.47
C ALA A 64 1.05 -23.68 -3.06
N ALA A 65 0.80 -22.79 -2.10
CA ALA A 65 0.34 -23.08 -0.75
C ALA A 65 -0.70 -22.02 -0.35
N PRO A 66 -1.99 -22.22 -0.69
CA PRO A 66 -3.01 -21.21 -0.51
C PRO A 66 -3.31 -21.01 0.98
N HIS A 67 -2.59 -20.07 1.59
CA HIS A 67 -3.13 -19.38 2.76
C HIS A 67 -4.22 -18.46 2.22
N HIS A 68 -5.46 -18.68 2.62
CA HIS A 68 -6.63 -17.98 2.06
C HIS A 68 -6.74 -16.52 2.48
N SER A 69 -5.66 -15.90 2.97
CA SER A 69 -5.62 -14.53 3.47
C SER A 69 -4.45 -13.73 2.89
N GLU A 70 -4.75 -12.52 2.44
CA GLU A 70 -3.82 -11.47 2.06
C GLU A 70 -3.80 -10.38 3.16
N GLN A 71 -2.62 -9.83 3.46
CA GLN A 71 -2.47 -8.62 4.26
C GLN A 71 -2.34 -7.41 3.34
N LEU A 72 -3.24 -6.44 3.48
CA LEU A 72 -3.19 -5.15 2.82
C LEU A 72 -2.53 -4.11 3.72
N VAL A 73 -1.62 -3.34 3.13
CA VAL A 73 -1.14 -2.07 3.64
C VAL A 73 -1.35 -1.02 2.55
N TYR A 74 -2.17 -0.03 2.81
CA TYR A 74 -2.34 1.16 1.97
C TYR A 74 -1.78 2.35 2.72
N CYS A 75 -0.99 3.20 2.06
CA CYS A 75 -0.35 4.36 2.65
C CYS A 75 -0.59 5.59 1.78
N ASP A 76 -0.91 6.71 2.42
CA ASP A 76 -1.19 7.94 1.71
C ASP A 76 -0.91 9.17 2.60
N THR A 77 -1.05 10.36 2.02
CA THR A 77 -0.85 11.64 2.69
C THR A 77 -2.13 12.46 2.71
N ALA A 78 -2.44 13.03 3.87
CA ALA A 78 -3.62 13.88 4.06
C ALA A 78 -3.39 14.81 5.25
N LEU A 79 -4.03 15.97 5.23
CA LEU A 79 -3.98 16.95 6.33
C LEU A 79 -2.55 17.34 6.75
N GLY A 80 -1.61 17.37 5.80
CA GLY A 80 -0.20 17.65 6.04
C GLY A 80 0.57 16.55 6.78
N GLY A 81 -0.04 15.37 6.95
CA GLY A 81 0.55 14.17 7.53
C GLY A 81 0.43 12.97 6.61
N LEU A 82 0.61 11.78 7.17
CA LEU A 82 0.41 10.50 6.49
C LEU A 82 -0.60 9.65 7.23
N TYR A 83 -1.19 8.70 6.53
CA TYR A 83 -1.97 7.66 7.16
C TYR A 83 -1.75 6.31 6.48
N THR A 84 -1.96 5.26 7.26
CA THR A 84 -2.00 3.89 6.77
C THR A 84 -3.38 3.30 6.97
N LEU A 85 -3.80 2.48 6.02
CA LEU A 85 -4.95 1.60 6.12
C LEU A 85 -4.43 0.16 6.06
N THR A 86 -4.60 -0.59 7.14
CA THR A 86 -4.20 -1.99 7.22
C THR A 86 -5.43 -2.88 7.25
N ALA A 87 -5.40 -3.96 6.48
CA ALA A 87 -6.49 -4.93 6.49
C ALA A 87 -6.04 -6.37 6.28
N ILE A 88 -6.80 -7.32 6.82
CA ILE A 88 -6.68 -8.75 6.50
C ILE A 88 -7.87 -9.15 5.64
N ILE A 89 -7.59 -9.54 4.41
CA ILE A 89 -8.56 -9.92 3.39
C ILE A 89 -8.47 -11.43 3.21
N ALA A 90 -9.59 -12.13 3.23
CA ALA A 90 -9.62 -13.57 3.03
C ALA A 90 -10.72 -14.00 2.06
N ALA A 91 -10.48 -15.06 1.30
CA ALA A 91 -11.55 -15.70 0.55
C ALA A 91 -12.56 -16.32 1.52
N ALA A 92 -13.86 -16.07 1.29
CA ALA A 92 -14.89 -16.78 2.05
C ALA A 92 -14.76 -18.30 1.82
N GLU A 93 -14.71 -19.08 2.89
CA GLU A 93 -14.74 -20.54 2.76
C GLU A 93 -16.02 -20.98 2.02
N PRO A 94 -15.92 -21.88 1.03
CA PRO A 94 -17.10 -22.41 0.37
C PRO A 94 -17.94 -23.18 1.39
N SER A 95 -19.17 -22.71 1.64
CA SER A 95 -20.11 -23.44 2.50
C SER A 95 -20.28 -24.89 2.03
N PRO A 96 -20.42 -25.87 2.95
CA PRO A 96 -20.57 -27.28 2.62
C PRO A 96 -21.81 -27.57 1.73
N ALA A 97 -22.85 -26.75 1.82
CA ALA A 97 -24.02 -26.81 0.91
C ALA A 97 -23.66 -26.42 -0.54
N ARG A 98 -22.68 -25.53 -0.72
CA ARG A 98 -22.18 -25.08 -2.03
C ARG A 98 -21.25 -26.14 -2.65
N GLN A 99 -20.48 -26.84 -1.82
CA GLN A 99 -19.66 -27.99 -2.23
C GLN A 99 -20.54 -29.16 -2.75
N GLN A 100 -21.63 -29.51 -2.04
CA GLN A 100 -22.57 -30.55 -2.50
C GLN A 100 -23.33 -30.17 -3.77
N ALA A 101 -23.71 -28.90 -3.92
CA ALA A 101 -24.36 -28.43 -5.15
C ALA A 101 -23.39 -28.44 -6.35
N ASP A 102 -22.10 -28.18 -6.11
CA ASP A 102 -21.05 -28.17 -7.13
C ASP A 102 -20.66 -29.58 -7.61
N GLU A 103 -20.74 -30.61 -6.76
CA GLU A 103 -20.52 -32.00 -7.16
C GLU A 103 -21.66 -32.55 -8.06
N CYS A 104 -22.85 -31.96 -7.97
CA CYS A 104 -24.04 -32.39 -8.71
C CYS A 104 -24.31 -31.57 -10.00
N ALA A 105 -23.52 -30.54 -10.29
CA ALA A 105 -23.72 -29.66 -11.44
C ALA A 105 -23.04 -30.21 -12.72
N PRO A 106 -23.70 -30.21 -13.89
CA PRO A 106 -23.07 -30.61 -15.15
C PRO A 106 -21.93 -29.66 -15.54
N SER A 107 -20.83 -30.22 -16.03
CA SER A 107 -19.54 -29.54 -16.34
C SER A 107 -19.64 -28.36 -17.32
N SER A 108 -20.76 -28.18 -18.02
CA SER A 108 -21.03 -27.02 -18.87
C SER A 108 -21.49 -25.77 -18.12
N SER A 109 -21.90 -25.88 -16.86
CA SER A 109 -22.44 -24.78 -16.03
C SER A 109 -21.40 -24.09 -15.12
N GLN A 110 -20.15 -24.57 -15.12
CA GLN A 110 -19.07 -24.04 -14.30
C GLN A 110 -18.50 -22.69 -14.79
N ARG A 111 -18.81 -22.23 -16.01
CA ARG A 111 -18.21 -21.04 -16.62
C ARG A 111 -18.78 -19.69 -16.17
N ASN A 112 -19.90 -19.66 -15.46
CA ASN A 112 -20.53 -18.43 -14.93
C ASN A 112 -20.63 -18.46 -13.39
N ARG A 113 -19.56 -18.87 -12.71
CA ARG A 113 -19.53 -18.79 -11.24
C ARG A 113 -19.21 -17.35 -10.83
N THR A 114 -20.13 -16.73 -10.10
CA THR A 114 -19.82 -15.49 -9.39
C THR A 114 -18.72 -15.79 -8.37
N PRO A 115 -17.61 -15.03 -8.38
CA PRO A 115 -16.53 -15.20 -7.42
C PRO A 115 -17.06 -15.17 -5.98
N ALA A 116 -16.50 -16.00 -5.10
CA ALA A 116 -16.86 -15.94 -3.68
C ALA A 116 -16.53 -14.54 -3.11
N PRO A 117 -17.33 -13.97 -2.19
CA PRO A 117 -17.00 -12.66 -1.65
C PRO A 117 -15.69 -12.73 -0.85
N LEU A 118 -14.88 -11.67 -0.95
CA LEU A 118 -13.74 -11.46 -0.08
C LEU A 118 -14.23 -10.89 1.25
N LEU A 119 -13.83 -11.53 2.34
CA LEU A 119 -14.12 -11.12 3.71
C LEU A 119 -12.96 -10.31 4.27
N VAL A 120 -13.28 -9.30 5.06
CA VAL A 120 -12.29 -8.47 5.78
C VAL A 120 -12.47 -8.73 7.28
N SER A 121 -11.42 -9.18 7.95
CA SER A 121 -11.49 -9.58 9.37
C SER A 121 -10.80 -8.60 10.33
N GLN A 122 -9.96 -7.72 9.82
CA GLN A 122 -9.32 -6.63 10.55
C GLN A 122 -9.17 -5.46 9.57
N CYS A 123 -9.57 -4.26 9.99
CA CYS A 123 -9.43 -3.05 9.18
C CYS A 123 -9.15 -1.87 10.10
N GLN A 124 -7.98 -1.26 9.97
CA GLN A 124 -7.53 -0.19 10.84
C GLN A 124 -6.96 0.95 10.01
N LEU A 125 -7.37 2.17 10.35
CA LEU A 125 -6.86 3.39 9.76
C LEU A 125 -6.02 4.13 10.81
N SER A 126 -4.75 4.36 10.54
CA SER A 126 -3.83 5.05 11.45
C SER A 126 -3.28 6.32 10.81
N PHE A 127 -3.57 7.47 11.42
CA PHE A 127 -3.05 8.78 11.01
C PHE A 127 -1.85 9.22 11.85
N GLN A 128 -0.87 9.82 11.19
CA GLN A 128 0.22 10.56 11.78
C GLN A 128 0.17 12.00 11.27
N LEU A 129 -0.20 12.92 12.15
CA LEU A 129 -0.58 14.30 11.80
C LEU A 129 0.47 15.29 12.33
N PRO A 130 0.70 16.43 11.65
CA PRO A 130 1.77 17.36 11.98
C PRO A 130 1.56 18.16 13.28
N GLY A 131 0.46 17.94 14.01
CA GLY A 131 0.11 18.63 15.25
C GLY A 131 -1.10 19.54 15.12
N THR A 132 -1.31 20.43 16.10
CA THR A 132 -2.42 21.40 16.12
C THR A 132 -1.95 22.80 15.70
N PRO A 133 -2.79 23.62 15.04
CA PRO A 133 -4.22 23.41 14.79
C PRO A 133 -4.52 22.50 13.57
N LEU A 134 -5.44 21.56 13.77
CA LEU A 134 -5.93 20.64 12.75
C LEU A 134 -7.44 20.82 12.61
N ASP A 135 -7.94 20.96 11.39
CA ASP A 135 -9.37 20.84 11.13
C ASP A 135 -9.79 19.36 11.19
N ALA A 136 -10.48 18.99 12.27
CA ALA A 136 -10.93 17.62 12.51
C ALA A 136 -12.28 17.29 11.84
N THR A 137 -12.85 18.18 11.02
CA THR A 137 -14.18 17.99 10.41
C THR A 137 -14.22 16.74 9.52
N ALA A 138 -13.24 16.58 8.62
CA ALA A 138 -13.15 15.41 7.75
C ALA A 138 -12.99 14.11 8.55
N LEU A 139 -12.17 14.12 9.61
CA LEU A 139 -11.95 12.97 10.49
C LEU A 139 -13.23 12.59 11.27
N ARG A 140 -14.04 13.59 11.65
CA ARG A 140 -15.33 13.35 12.32
C ARG A 140 -16.34 12.72 11.36
N HIS A 141 -16.45 13.23 10.14
CA HIS A 141 -17.32 12.63 9.13
C HIS A 141 -16.91 11.19 8.79
N LEU A 142 -15.60 10.93 8.72
CA LEU A 142 -15.06 9.59 8.52
C LEU A 142 -15.48 8.66 9.66
N HIS A 143 -15.29 9.10 10.89
CA HIS A 143 -15.70 8.37 12.10
C HIS A 143 -17.20 8.04 12.09
N ASP A 144 -18.04 9.03 11.79
CA ASP A 144 -19.50 8.88 11.80
C ASP A 144 -19.99 7.96 10.67
N ARG A 145 -19.32 7.98 9.51
CA ARG A 145 -19.70 7.17 8.34
C ARG A 145 -19.29 5.71 8.44
N PHE A 146 -18.11 5.43 8.99
CA PHE A 146 -17.53 4.08 9.02
C PHE A 146 -17.51 3.42 10.41
N GLY A 147 -18.17 4.06 11.38
CA GLY A 147 -18.56 3.43 12.63
C GLY A 147 -17.38 3.03 13.51
N ALA A 148 -16.44 3.94 13.77
CA ALA A 148 -15.43 3.67 14.78
C ALA A 148 -16.13 3.57 16.14
N THR A 149 -16.22 2.36 16.68
CA THR A 149 -16.98 2.09 17.92
C THR A 149 -16.29 2.59 19.18
N HIS A 150 -15.08 3.13 19.05
CA HIS A 150 -14.22 3.54 20.15
C HIS A 150 -13.78 4.99 19.98
N ASN A 151 -13.62 5.68 21.11
CA ASN A 151 -13.07 7.02 21.13
C ASN A 151 -11.73 7.06 20.37
N VAL A 152 -11.64 7.94 19.39
CA VAL A 152 -10.41 8.18 18.64
C VAL A 152 -9.48 8.98 19.54
N TYR A 153 -8.35 8.39 19.93
CA TYR A 153 -7.35 9.06 20.76
C TYR A 153 -6.22 9.62 19.89
N PHE A 154 -6.02 10.94 19.97
CA PHE A 154 -4.81 11.58 19.49
C PHE A 154 -3.67 11.24 20.45
N ARG A 155 -2.68 10.50 19.97
CA ARG A 155 -1.42 10.32 20.69
C ARG A 155 -0.48 11.44 20.29
N HIS A 156 0.03 12.17 21.28
CA HIS A 156 1.11 13.13 21.05
C HIS A 156 2.34 12.36 20.56
N LEU A 157 3.02 12.90 19.54
CA LEU A 157 4.31 12.40 19.12
C LEU A 157 5.38 13.21 19.85
N ASP A 158 6.11 12.57 20.76
CA ASP A 158 7.23 13.21 21.46
C ASP A 158 8.48 13.35 20.57
N ILE A 159 8.40 12.86 19.33
CA ILE A 159 9.46 12.83 18.32
C ILE A 159 8.93 13.31 16.97
N THR A 160 9.83 13.75 16.09
CA THR A 160 9.50 14.16 14.72
C THR A 160 8.76 13.03 13.99
N ALA A 161 7.65 13.39 13.30
CA ALA A 161 6.78 12.40 12.65
C ALA A 161 7.49 11.60 11.55
N ILE A 162 8.37 12.26 10.80
CA ILE A 162 9.17 11.65 9.74
C ILE A 162 10.64 11.76 10.13
N LYS A 163 11.31 10.62 10.15
CA LYS A 163 12.77 10.52 10.22
C LYS A 163 13.32 10.45 8.81
N ILE A 164 14.32 11.28 8.50
CA ILE A 164 15.01 11.26 7.21
C ILE A 164 16.43 10.77 7.48
N SER A 165 16.79 9.65 6.84
CA SER A 165 18.15 9.11 6.81
C SER A 165 18.73 9.37 5.42
N TRP A 166 19.69 10.30 5.33
CA TRP A 166 20.37 10.63 4.07
C TRP A 166 21.34 9.53 3.68
N LEU A 167 21.34 9.16 2.39
CA LEU A 167 22.21 8.14 1.83
C LEU A 167 23.46 8.79 1.22
N ASP A 168 24.47 7.97 0.95
CA ASP A 168 25.76 8.40 0.39
C ASP A 168 25.71 8.71 -1.12
N GLN A 169 24.50 8.84 -1.70
CA GLN A 169 24.26 9.15 -3.10
C GLN A 169 25.05 8.24 -4.04
N GLN A 170 24.97 6.93 -3.83
CA GLN A 170 25.57 5.97 -4.75
C GLN A 170 24.76 5.88 -6.05
N PRO A 171 25.44 5.70 -7.20
CA PRO A 171 24.75 5.54 -8.45
C PRO A 171 24.05 4.20 -8.47
N VAL A 172 22.84 4.18 -9.03
CA VAL A 172 22.06 2.95 -9.17
C VAL A 172 21.63 2.75 -10.62
N ASP A 173 21.70 1.50 -11.05
CA ASP A 173 21.16 1.06 -12.32
C ASP A 173 19.72 0.56 -12.08
N PRO A 174 18.71 1.17 -12.72
CA PRO A 174 17.34 0.72 -12.57
C PRO A 174 17.15 -0.63 -13.27
N LEU A 175 16.60 -1.60 -12.55
CA LEU A 175 16.13 -2.87 -13.09
C LEU A 175 14.80 -2.69 -13.82
N ALA A 176 13.97 -1.78 -13.31
CA ALA A 176 12.73 -1.36 -13.93
C ALA A 176 12.44 0.11 -13.60
N THR A 177 11.57 0.72 -14.40
CA THR A 177 11.04 2.07 -14.16
C THR A 177 9.54 1.98 -13.89
N ILE A 178 9.06 2.81 -12.97
CA ILE A 178 7.64 2.99 -12.69
C ILE A 178 7.20 4.20 -13.50
N VAL A 179 6.21 3.99 -14.36
CA VAL A 179 5.75 4.97 -15.32
C VAL A 179 4.31 5.37 -15.01
N GLU A 180 4.05 6.67 -15.04
CA GLU A 180 2.72 7.24 -14.90
C GLU A 180 2.34 7.98 -16.20
N HIS A 181 1.13 7.73 -16.67
CA HIS A 181 0.57 8.41 -17.84
C HIS A 181 -0.10 9.71 -17.43
N ASP A 182 0.39 10.84 -17.94
CA ASP A 182 -0.27 12.13 -17.77
C ASP A 182 -1.39 12.29 -18.80
N SER A 183 -2.63 12.13 -18.35
CA SER A 183 -3.83 12.29 -19.18
C SER A 183 -3.98 13.68 -19.82
N VAL A 184 -3.36 14.73 -19.26
CA VAL A 184 -3.46 16.10 -19.77
C VAL A 184 -2.53 16.31 -20.95
N THR A 185 -1.27 15.85 -20.84
CA THR A 185 -0.27 15.98 -21.90
C THR A 185 -0.22 14.79 -22.85
N GLY A 186 -0.83 13.66 -22.46
CA GLY A 186 -0.73 12.37 -23.14
C GLY A 186 0.68 11.76 -23.07
N GLN A 187 1.54 12.25 -22.16
CA GLN A 187 2.92 11.81 -22.04
C GLN A 187 3.13 10.88 -20.85
N ASP A 188 4.06 9.95 -21.03
CA ASP A 188 4.48 9.03 -19.98
C ASP A 188 5.70 9.59 -19.23
N PHE A 189 5.61 9.60 -17.90
CA PHE A 189 6.65 10.07 -17.00
C PHE A 189 7.17 8.94 -16.12
N VAL A 190 8.48 8.85 -15.97
CA VAL A 190 9.10 8.00 -14.94
C VAL A 190 8.92 8.70 -13.59
N VAL A 191 8.27 8.01 -12.66
CA VAL A 191 7.95 8.49 -11.30
C VAL A 191 8.59 7.66 -10.20
N GLY A 192 9.22 6.54 -10.56
CA GLY A 192 9.89 5.66 -9.61
C GLY A 192 10.80 4.65 -10.30
N LEU A 193 11.61 3.97 -9.49
CA LEU A 193 12.61 3.02 -9.94
C LEU A 193 12.50 1.74 -9.11
N VAL A 194 12.82 0.60 -9.73
CA VAL A 194 13.14 -0.64 -9.01
C VAL A 194 14.63 -0.88 -9.18
N VAL A 195 15.36 -0.98 -8.07
CA VAL A 195 16.81 -1.18 -8.06
C VAL A 195 17.18 -2.38 -7.20
N HIS A 196 18.40 -2.90 -7.35
CA HIS A 196 18.91 -3.87 -6.39
C HIS A 196 19.12 -3.21 -5.03
N ASP A 197 18.78 -3.94 -3.97
CA ASP A 197 19.17 -3.51 -2.64
C ASP A 197 20.68 -3.72 -2.45
N HIS A 198 21.37 -2.63 -2.16
CA HIS A 198 22.82 -2.61 -1.93
C HIS A 198 23.18 -2.39 -0.45
N TYR A 199 22.20 -2.09 0.40
CA TYR A 199 22.37 -1.68 1.79
C TYR A 199 21.89 -2.71 2.81
N SER A 200 21.19 -3.77 2.38
CA SER A 200 20.89 -4.94 3.23
C SER A 200 22.16 -5.59 3.80
N ALA A 201 22.00 -6.42 4.83
CA ALA A 201 23.09 -7.19 5.43
C ALA A 201 23.85 -8.08 4.43
N ASN A 202 23.21 -8.41 3.31
CA ASN A 202 23.78 -9.17 2.19
C ASN A 202 24.29 -8.29 1.03
N GLY A 203 24.17 -6.96 1.17
CA GLY A 203 24.57 -5.97 0.20
C GLY A 203 26.09 -5.76 0.11
N LYS A 204 26.52 -5.01 -0.90
CA LYS A 204 27.94 -4.65 -1.11
C LYS A 204 28.39 -3.48 -0.24
N HIS A 205 27.46 -2.79 0.42
CA HIS A 205 27.76 -1.61 1.24
C HIS A 205 27.62 -1.94 2.71
N ALA A 206 28.32 -1.17 3.55
CA ALA A 206 28.08 -1.21 4.98
C ALA A 206 26.63 -0.80 5.24
N VAL A 207 25.90 -1.63 5.98
CA VAL A 207 24.53 -1.32 6.43
C VAL A 207 24.59 0.05 7.12
N LEU A 208 23.89 1.03 6.55
CA LEU A 208 23.86 2.37 7.11
C LEU A 208 23.21 2.33 8.49
N GLU A 209 23.77 3.08 9.43
CA GLU A 209 23.19 3.21 10.76
C GLU A 209 21.78 3.79 10.64
N GLY A 210 20.78 3.01 11.07
CA GLY A 210 19.37 3.39 10.92
C GLY A 210 18.74 3.02 9.58
N TRP A 211 19.35 2.15 8.77
CA TRP A 211 18.66 1.45 7.68
C TRP A 211 17.46 0.67 8.27
N PRO A 212 16.24 0.78 7.69
CA PRO A 212 15.09 0.06 8.19
C PRO A 212 15.34 -1.44 8.21
N LEU A 213 15.13 -2.07 9.36
CA LEU A 213 15.37 -3.51 9.53
C LEU A 213 14.47 -4.32 8.58
N GLU A 214 13.29 -3.79 8.30
CA GLU A 214 12.27 -4.38 7.43
C GLU A 214 12.73 -4.47 5.96
N LEU A 215 13.73 -3.67 5.57
CA LEU A 215 14.32 -3.71 4.23
C LEU A 215 15.54 -4.64 4.14
N GLN A 216 15.99 -5.25 5.24
CA GLN A 216 17.30 -5.93 5.28
C GLN A 216 17.37 -7.23 4.45
N ASP A 217 16.27 -7.71 3.87
CA ASP A 217 16.23 -8.92 3.05
C ASP A 217 15.37 -8.78 1.78
N SER A 218 15.03 -7.56 1.35
CA SER A 218 14.11 -7.38 0.22
C SER A 218 14.72 -7.78 -1.13
N GLY A 219 16.05 -7.79 -1.26
CA GLY A 219 16.80 -8.03 -2.50
C GLY A 219 16.66 -6.93 -3.57
N PHE A 220 15.56 -6.20 -3.54
CA PHE A 220 15.21 -5.09 -4.41
C PHE A 220 14.59 -3.94 -3.61
N LEU A 221 14.78 -2.72 -4.07
CA LEU A 221 14.16 -1.52 -3.51
C LEU A 221 13.25 -0.87 -4.54
N VAL A 222 12.03 -0.56 -4.12
CA VAL A 222 11.12 0.30 -4.86
C VAL A 222 11.33 1.73 -4.38
N CYS A 223 11.76 2.60 -5.28
CA CYS A 223 12.16 3.97 -4.98
C CYS A 223 11.22 4.98 -5.63
N ALA A 224 10.78 5.98 -4.87
CA ALA A 224 10.07 7.13 -5.40
C ALA A 224 11.07 8.12 -6.03
N LEU A 225 10.81 8.56 -7.26
CA LEU A 225 11.69 9.50 -7.95
C LEU A 225 11.30 10.94 -7.60
N ALA A 226 12.25 11.68 -7.02
CA ALA A 226 12.09 13.08 -6.61
C ALA A 226 11.77 14.00 -7.79
N ASP A 227 12.49 13.80 -8.88
CA ASP A 227 12.46 14.61 -10.09
C ASP A 227 11.90 13.74 -11.21
N HIS A 228 10.61 13.87 -11.53
CA HIS A 228 10.04 13.08 -12.64
C HIS A 228 10.64 13.53 -13.99
N HIS A 229 10.75 12.62 -14.94
CA HIS A 229 11.14 12.96 -16.30
C HIS A 229 10.35 12.14 -17.33
N PRO A 230 10.18 12.65 -18.57
CA PRO A 230 9.54 11.89 -19.63
C PRO A 230 10.29 10.59 -19.92
N VAL A 231 9.57 9.51 -20.23
CA VAL A 231 10.15 8.22 -20.66
C VAL A 231 11.03 8.41 -21.90
N THR A 232 10.67 9.35 -22.77
CA THR A 232 11.40 9.65 -24.01
C THR A 232 12.73 10.38 -23.80
N ARG A 233 13.00 10.88 -22.58
CA ARG A 233 14.22 11.62 -22.24
C ARG A 233 14.80 11.07 -20.93
N PRO A 234 15.36 9.86 -20.94
CA PRO A 234 15.98 9.30 -19.75
C PRO A 234 17.24 10.08 -19.38
N PRO A 235 17.51 10.27 -18.08
CA PRO A 235 18.75 10.86 -17.61
C PRO A 235 19.93 9.91 -17.79
N GLU A 236 21.14 10.43 -17.66
CA GLU A 236 22.36 9.63 -17.76
C GLU A 236 22.54 8.67 -16.58
N ARG A 237 21.99 9.01 -15.40
CA ARG A 237 22.22 8.27 -14.16
C ARG A 237 21.15 8.56 -13.11
N TYR A 238 20.97 7.62 -12.18
CA TYR A 238 20.14 7.78 -11.00
C TYR A 238 20.95 7.57 -9.73
N TRP A 239 20.45 8.12 -8.64
CA TRP A 239 21.10 8.09 -7.32
C TRP A 239 20.05 7.89 -6.24
N LEU A 240 20.35 7.06 -5.23
CA LEU A 240 19.52 7.00 -4.02
C LEU A 240 19.88 8.16 -3.10
N GLU A 241 18.88 8.94 -2.70
CA GLU A 241 19.06 10.19 -1.98
C GLU A 241 18.85 10.03 -0.48
N ALA A 242 17.71 9.44 -0.08
CA ALA A 242 17.32 9.36 1.30
C ALA A 242 16.32 8.22 1.54
N VAL A 243 16.22 7.78 2.79
CA VAL A 243 15.11 6.96 3.29
C VAL A 243 14.29 7.81 4.24
N HIS A 244 13.01 7.95 3.93
CA HIS A 244 12.03 8.60 4.79
C HIS A 244 11.30 7.51 5.56
N THR A 245 11.35 7.54 6.88
CA THR A 245 10.68 6.58 7.75
C THR A 245 9.66 7.28 8.62
N ALA A 246 8.48 6.72 8.66
CA ALA A 246 7.40 7.11 9.54
C ALA A 246 6.91 5.89 10.33
N HIS A 247 6.51 6.10 11.57
CA HIS A 247 5.98 5.03 12.41
C HIS A 247 4.53 5.32 12.75
N THR A 248 3.65 4.41 12.37
CA THR A 248 2.33 4.27 12.95
C THR A 248 2.40 3.32 14.16
N SER A 249 1.29 3.08 14.85
CA SER A 249 1.29 2.10 15.95
C SER A 249 1.51 0.67 15.53
N ASP A 250 1.15 0.36 14.29
CA ASP A 250 1.10 -0.98 13.74
C ASP A 250 2.22 -1.23 12.72
N LEU A 251 2.75 -0.19 12.08
CA LEU A 251 3.70 -0.33 10.98
C LEU A 251 4.78 0.77 10.98
N ALA A 252 5.92 0.44 10.41
CA ALA A 252 6.88 1.41 9.91
C ALA A 252 6.66 1.54 8.40
N VAL A 253 6.44 2.76 7.92
CA VAL A 253 6.43 3.08 6.50
C VAL A 253 7.80 3.64 6.14
N ALA A 254 8.48 2.99 5.21
CA ALA A 254 9.73 3.48 4.64
C ALA A 254 9.53 3.82 3.16
N THR A 255 9.92 5.03 2.76
CA THR A 255 10.01 5.43 1.36
C THR A 255 11.47 5.68 1.03
N VAL A 256 12.02 4.86 0.14
CA VAL A 256 13.34 5.12 -0.44
C VAL A 256 13.15 6.16 -1.56
N ARG A 257 13.89 7.26 -1.48
CA ARG A 257 13.84 8.35 -2.45
C ARG A 257 15.05 8.29 -3.37
N ALA A 258 14.80 8.38 -4.66
CA ALA A 258 15.81 8.47 -5.70
C ALA A 258 15.73 9.81 -6.45
N ARG A 259 16.79 10.17 -7.16
CA ARG A 259 16.88 11.34 -8.04
C ARG A 259 17.76 11.04 -9.27
N TRP A 260 17.80 11.95 -10.23
CA TRP A 260 18.71 11.90 -11.38
C TRP A 260 19.51 13.18 -11.55
#